data_AF-A0A2X3VC76-F1
#
_entry.id   AF-A0A2X3VC76-F1
#
_cell.length_a   1.000
_cell.length_b   1.000
_cell.length_c   1.000
_cell.angle_alpha   90.00
_cell.angle_beta   90.00
_cell.angle_gamma   90.00
#
_symmetry.space_group_name_H-M   'P 1'
#
loop_
_entity.id
_entity.type
_entity.pdbx_description
1 polymer ?
#
loop_
_entity_poly.entity_id
_entity_poly.type
_entity_poly.pdbx_seq_one_letter_code
_entity_poly.pdbx_strand_id
1 'polypeptide(L)'
;MTDNNTEEQFEEQPDFYELINNKITPSPNLTDELSLLNFLKLNNLRYSQFNEIVILSNLIDGQITIAEFQTIIDYDIKFKEFIMKWVLFIEDNIKARIENRITKLNISERDLFNKVNSSSDNNLKKLIKNSLKSLRKNYLLRDTGDLRLRYTVTTDEIPKLESAPMDVLMDQFTVGDLLVFINFIITEYSNFQNDGNTDWEKIRDYLSELKLVRNISAHGNSFLSAILDEKSNPNYLLEENSHIIGGDPFYIDASKETSIFHLVRSPIKLMLKGHVQSPQHIAVFWSQKLLNNQTLRSFVYFYFMVCYLTQGTSSKEKFKNELREVFGESDKKVNFDKVFIDTLINPYLEEENRQNLLNSLIPQAVNMFDYIKEHDYEYTGASGDSIYEIIYSNKKIRINLGDNANWHLKMLKDIDDKHSNDKTMAPSTWPECKEIREKFGIFFLDESNARETLMRMLDSNLEVEYNEGIEQLLKISEFKNLKALFLDILNLFN
;
A
#
# COMPACT_ATOMS: atom_id res chain seq x y z
N MET A 1 2.90 -38.36 -45.51
CA MET A 1 3.87 -38.93 -44.55
C MET A 1 5.17 -38.20 -44.76
N THR A 2 5.38 -37.16 -43.97
CA THR A 2 6.63 -36.42 -43.82
C THR A 2 6.59 -35.93 -42.38
N ASP A 3 7.30 -36.67 -41.53
CA ASP A 3 7.47 -36.37 -40.11
C ASP A 3 8.44 -35.20 -39.98
N ASN A 4 7.95 -34.05 -39.53
CA ASN A 4 8.78 -33.00 -38.97
C ASN A 4 8.75 -33.15 -37.45
N ASN A 5 9.65 -33.97 -36.92
CA ASN A 5 10.06 -33.88 -35.52
C ASN A 5 10.91 -32.63 -35.36
N THR A 6 10.26 -31.53 -34.98
CA THR A 6 10.96 -30.42 -34.32
C THR A 6 10.97 -30.77 -32.85
N GLU A 7 12.07 -31.38 -32.40
CA GLU A 7 12.36 -31.50 -30.97
C GLU A 7 12.35 -30.07 -30.40
N GLU A 8 11.38 -29.76 -29.56
CA GLU A 8 11.43 -28.60 -28.67
C GLU A 8 12.71 -28.77 -27.83
N GLN A 9 13.75 -28.01 -28.19
CA GLN A 9 14.93 -27.85 -27.34
C GLN A 9 14.45 -27.20 -26.05
N PHE A 10 14.33 -27.99 -24.99
CA PHE A 10 14.29 -27.47 -23.63
C PHE A 10 15.61 -26.76 -23.39
N GLU A 11 15.60 -25.42 -23.40
CA GLU A 11 16.71 -24.64 -22.86
C GLU A 11 16.91 -25.07 -21.40
N GLU A 12 18.03 -25.73 -21.11
CA GLU A 12 18.44 -26.03 -19.74
C GLU A 12 18.48 -24.72 -18.96
N GLN A 13 17.78 -24.66 -17.81
CA GLN A 13 17.85 -23.49 -16.95
C GLN A 13 19.32 -23.26 -16.57
N PRO A 14 19.85 -22.04 -16.73
CA PRO A 14 21.26 -21.76 -16.47
C PRO A 14 21.62 -22.14 -15.04
N ASP A 15 22.84 -22.65 -14.86
CA ASP A 15 23.38 -22.96 -13.54
C ASP A 15 23.28 -21.69 -12.66
N PHE A 16 22.93 -21.90 -11.40
CA PHE A 16 22.64 -20.83 -10.45
C PHE A 16 23.78 -19.81 -10.33
N TYR A 17 25.02 -20.26 -10.41
CA TYR A 17 26.20 -19.38 -10.37
C TYR A 17 26.37 -18.60 -11.68
N GLU A 18 26.07 -19.22 -12.82
CA GLU A 18 26.14 -18.62 -14.14
C GLU A 18 25.11 -17.51 -14.32
N LEU A 19 23.90 -17.72 -13.81
CA LEU A 19 22.86 -16.70 -13.76
C LEU A 19 23.36 -15.42 -13.08
N ILE A 20 23.95 -15.55 -11.89
CA ILE A 20 24.43 -14.40 -11.12
C ILE A 20 25.63 -13.73 -11.81
N ASN A 21 26.54 -14.54 -12.35
CA ASN A 21 27.69 -14.03 -13.09
C ASN A 21 27.28 -13.19 -14.30
N ASN A 22 26.15 -13.51 -14.92
CA ASN A 22 25.62 -12.78 -16.07
C ASN A 22 24.81 -11.55 -15.69
N LYS A 23 24.14 -11.58 -14.53
CA LYS A 23 23.22 -10.53 -14.06
C LYS A 23 23.89 -9.42 -13.26
N ILE A 24 24.96 -9.72 -12.52
CA ILE A 24 25.67 -8.74 -11.69
C ILE A 24 26.84 -8.13 -12.47
N THR A 25 26.93 -6.80 -12.46
CA THR A 25 28.02 -6.06 -13.12
C THR A 25 28.83 -5.23 -12.11
N PRO A 26 30.16 -5.36 -12.04
CA PRO A 26 31.00 -6.33 -12.76
C PRO A 26 30.74 -7.77 -12.28
N SER A 27 30.99 -8.75 -13.17
CA SER A 27 30.71 -10.16 -12.89
C SER A 27 31.47 -10.66 -11.66
N PRO A 28 30.79 -11.29 -10.68
CA PRO A 28 31.42 -11.77 -9.44
C PRO A 28 32.29 -13.02 -9.61
N ASN A 29 32.26 -13.69 -10.77
CA ASN A 29 33.02 -14.93 -11.06
C ASN A 29 32.78 -16.05 -10.01
N LEU A 30 31.52 -16.29 -9.67
CA LEU A 30 31.10 -17.35 -8.76
C LEU A 30 31.23 -18.71 -9.44
N THR A 31 31.83 -19.68 -8.75
CA THR A 31 32.02 -21.05 -9.24
C THR A 31 31.60 -22.12 -8.22
N ASP A 32 31.45 -21.75 -6.96
CA ASP A 32 31.14 -22.64 -5.84
C ASP A 32 30.62 -21.86 -4.61
N GLU A 33 30.24 -22.58 -3.54
CA GLU A 33 29.75 -21.97 -2.31
C GLU A 33 30.80 -21.10 -1.58
N LEU A 34 32.09 -21.41 -1.75
CA LEU A 34 33.19 -20.67 -1.12
C LEU A 34 33.39 -19.30 -1.77
N SER A 35 33.42 -19.26 -3.11
CA SER A 35 33.45 -18.03 -3.90
C SER A 35 32.22 -17.17 -3.64
N LEU A 36 31.05 -17.79 -3.47
CA LEU A 36 29.84 -17.11 -3.03
C LEU A 36 29.98 -16.47 -1.64
N LEU A 37 30.45 -17.22 -0.64
CA LEU A 37 30.63 -16.69 0.72
C LEU A 37 31.63 -15.53 0.74
N ASN A 38 32.69 -15.61 -0.05
CA ASN A 38 33.69 -14.55 -0.17
C ASN A 38 33.10 -13.29 -0.83
N PHE A 39 32.33 -13.46 -1.91
CA PHE A 39 31.61 -12.37 -2.56
C PHE A 39 30.65 -11.66 -1.59
N LEU A 40 29.88 -12.43 -0.80
CA LEU A 40 28.98 -11.86 0.21
C LEU A 40 29.73 -11.06 1.28
N LYS A 41 30.84 -11.59 1.79
CA LYS A 41 31.68 -10.91 2.79
C LYS A 41 32.30 -9.62 2.24
N LEU A 42 32.79 -9.63 1.01
CA LEU A 42 33.40 -8.46 0.38
C LEU A 42 32.39 -7.31 0.22
N ASN A 43 31.12 -7.63 0.00
CA ASN A 43 30.05 -6.65 -0.22
C ASN A 43 29.18 -6.40 1.02
N ASN A 44 29.57 -6.89 2.21
CA ASN A 44 28.83 -6.79 3.47
C ASN A 44 27.37 -7.31 3.39
N LEU A 45 27.12 -8.33 2.56
CA LEU A 45 25.80 -8.94 2.40
C LEU A 45 25.66 -10.16 3.32
N ARG A 46 24.51 -10.30 3.97
CA ARG A 46 24.19 -11.49 4.77
C ARG A 46 23.85 -12.65 3.84
N TYR A 47 24.17 -13.88 4.26
CA TYR A 47 23.78 -15.08 3.51
C TYR A 47 22.25 -15.18 3.34
N SER A 48 21.46 -14.67 4.29
CA SER A 48 20.00 -14.60 4.16
C SER A 48 19.53 -13.69 3.01
N GLN A 49 20.31 -12.66 2.67
CA GLN A 49 20.01 -11.71 1.58
C GLN A 49 20.36 -12.28 0.21
N PHE A 50 21.06 -13.41 0.17
CA PHE A 50 21.53 -13.97 -1.07
C PHE A 50 20.41 -14.61 -1.91
N ASN A 51 19.41 -15.24 -1.27
CA ASN A 51 18.19 -15.66 -1.97
C ASN A 51 17.46 -14.48 -2.62
N GLU A 52 17.55 -13.30 -2.00
CA GLU A 52 16.94 -12.06 -2.47
C GLU A 52 17.65 -11.57 -3.74
N ILE A 53 18.99 -11.64 -3.77
CA ILE A 53 19.81 -11.38 -4.96
C ILE A 53 19.36 -12.26 -6.11
N VAL A 54 19.19 -13.57 -5.87
CA VAL A 54 18.80 -14.54 -6.91
C VAL A 54 17.43 -14.21 -7.47
N ILE A 55 16.44 -14.01 -6.60
CA ILE A 55 15.06 -13.75 -7.01
C ILE A 55 14.98 -12.42 -7.76
N LEU A 56 15.53 -11.34 -7.20
CA LEU A 56 15.46 -10.02 -7.82
C LEU A 56 16.26 -9.96 -9.12
N SER A 57 17.44 -10.60 -9.19
CA SER A 57 18.25 -10.64 -10.42
C SER A 57 17.56 -11.39 -11.57
N ASN A 58 16.73 -12.39 -11.25
CA ASN A 58 15.89 -13.07 -12.25
C ASN A 58 14.80 -12.14 -12.81
N LEU A 59 14.26 -11.26 -11.97
CA LEU A 59 13.12 -10.40 -12.29
C LEU A 59 13.53 -9.05 -12.89
N ILE A 60 14.77 -8.61 -12.67
CA ILE A 60 15.29 -7.36 -13.22
C ILE A 60 15.65 -7.56 -14.69
N ASP A 61 15.10 -6.69 -15.53
CA ASP A 61 15.48 -6.58 -16.94
C ASP A 61 16.91 -6.02 -17.05
N GLY A 62 17.79 -6.78 -17.71
CA GLY A 62 19.19 -6.40 -17.91
C GLY A 62 20.13 -6.81 -16.77
N GLN A 63 21.19 -6.00 -16.57
CA GLN A 63 22.22 -6.20 -15.56
C GLN A 63 22.08 -5.17 -14.43
N ILE A 64 22.48 -5.55 -13.22
CA ILE A 64 22.45 -4.68 -12.04
C ILE A 64 23.81 -4.65 -11.35
N THR A 65 24.22 -3.48 -10.88
CA THR A 65 25.43 -3.32 -10.06
C THR A 65 25.15 -3.65 -8.59
N ILE A 66 26.19 -3.97 -7.81
CA ILE A 66 26.02 -4.22 -6.37
C ILE A 66 25.50 -2.99 -5.62
N ALA A 67 25.92 -1.79 -6.03
CA ALA A 67 25.45 -0.55 -5.43
C ALA A 67 23.94 -0.37 -5.68
N GLU A 68 23.47 -0.58 -6.91
CA GLU A 68 22.03 -0.55 -7.24
C GLU A 68 21.26 -1.65 -6.51
N PHE A 69 21.85 -2.84 -6.31
CA PHE A 69 21.20 -3.89 -5.53
C PHE A 69 21.07 -3.50 -4.05
N GLN A 70 22.09 -2.85 -3.47
CA GLN A 70 22.03 -2.33 -2.11
C GLN A 70 20.94 -1.27 -1.96
N THR A 71 20.74 -0.39 -2.95
CA THR A 71 19.64 0.60 -2.88
C THR A 71 18.26 -0.06 -2.93
N ILE A 72 18.10 -1.20 -3.64
CA ILE A 72 16.87 -2.01 -3.57
C ILE A 72 16.65 -2.59 -2.16
N ILE A 73 17.70 -3.12 -1.51
CA ILE A 73 17.60 -3.64 -0.14
C ILE A 73 17.21 -2.52 0.83
N ASP A 74 17.86 -1.36 0.73
CA ASP A 74 17.55 -0.21 1.59
C ASP A 74 16.11 0.26 1.38
N TYR A 75 15.60 0.15 0.15
CA TYR A 75 14.21 0.43 -0.15
C TYR A 75 13.23 -0.59 0.45
N ASP A 76 13.57 -1.87 0.40
CA ASP A 76 12.80 -2.94 1.03
C ASP A 76 12.65 -2.73 2.56
N ILE A 77 13.66 -2.16 3.22
CA ILE A 77 13.56 -1.74 4.63
C ILE A 77 12.48 -0.66 4.81
N LYS A 78 12.47 0.38 3.98
CA LYS A 78 11.42 1.42 4.02
C LYS A 78 10.02 0.82 3.82
N PHE A 79 9.89 -0.13 2.91
CA PHE A 79 8.63 -0.83 2.65
C PHE A 79 8.16 -1.62 3.89
N LYS A 80 9.07 -2.31 4.58
CA LYS A 80 8.76 -3.04 5.82
C LYS A 80 8.39 -2.13 6.98
N GLU A 81 9.06 -0.99 7.12
CA GLU A 81 8.73 0.00 8.15
C GLU A 81 7.32 0.54 7.97
N PHE A 82 6.94 0.86 6.73
CA PHE A 82 5.58 1.23 6.37
C PHE A 82 4.56 0.15 6.78
N ILE A 83 4.81 -1.10 6.41
CA ILE A 83 3.94 -2.23 6.77
C ILE A 83 3.83 -2.37 8.28
N MET A 84 4.96 -2.41 8.99
CA MET A 84 4.99 -2.64 10.43
C MET A 84 4.22 -1.57 11.18
N LYS A 85 4.39 -0.30 10.79
CA LYS A 85 3.63 0.82 11.35
C LYS A 85 2.11 0.60 11.23
N TRP A 86 1.64 0.20 10.05
CA TRP A 86 0.22 -0.02 9.82
C TRP A 86 -0.30 -1.33 10.42
N VAL A 87 0.55 -2.35 10.57
CA VAL A 87 0.22 -3.57 11.33
C VAL A 87 0.01 -3.22 12.80
N LEU A 88 0.89 -2.41 13.41
CA LEU A 88 0.70 -1.94 14.79
C LEU A 88 -0.58 -1.11 14.92
N PHE A 89 -0.88 -0.23 13.94
CA PHE A 89 -2.16 0.47 13.88
C PHE A 89 -3.36 -0.49 13.86
N ILE A 90 -3.31 -1.55 13.06
CA ILE A 90 -4.35 -2.59 13.01
C ILE A 90 -4.50 -3.25 14.39
N GLU A 91 -3.40 -3.68 15.00
CA GLU A 91 -3.40 -4.32 16.33
C GLU A 91 -4.06 -3.42 17.37
N ASP A 92 -3.64 -2.16 17.46
CA ASP A 92 -4.15 -1.19 18.43
C ASP A 92 -5.62 -0.85 18.18
N ASN A 93 -6.03 -0.69 16.92
CA ASN A 93 -7.42 -0.39 16.59
C ASN A 93 -8.36 -1.54 16.98
N ILE A 94 -7.96 -2.79 16.73
CA ILE A 94 -8.74 -3.97 17.11
C ILE A 94 -8.83 -4.11 18.62
N LYS A 95 -7.70 -3.97 19.33
CA LYS A 95 -7.66 -3.98 20.80
C LYS A 95 -8.64 -2.95 21.38
N ALA A 96 -8.60 -1.72 20.87
CA ALA A 96 -9.52 -0.65 21.30
C ALA A 96 -10.98 -0.98 20.98
N ARG A 97 -11.28 -1.59 19.83
CA ARG A 97 -12.65 -2.05 19.50
C ARG A 97 -13.13 -3.15 20.45
N ILE A 98 -12.28 -4.11 20.79
CA ILE A 98 -12.59 -5.18 21.75
C ILE A 98 -12.90 -4.58 23.12
N GLU A 99 -12.04 -3.70 23.62
CA GLU A 99 -12.20 -3.03 24.91
C GLU A 99 -13.51 -2.22 24.97
N ASN A 100 -13.77 -1.40 23.95
CA ASN A 100 -15.01 -0.64 23.83
C ASN A 100 -16.24 -1.55 23.84
N ARG A 101 -16.17 -2.70 23.15
CA ARG A 101 -17.29 -3.64 23.09
C ARG A 101 -17.54 -4.36 24.41
N ILE A 102 -16.48 -4.80 25.09
CA ILE A 102 -16.54 -5.41 26.42
C ILE A 102 -17.18 -4.43 27.42
N THR A 103 -16.76 -3.18 27.38
CA THR A 103 -17.30 -2.11 28.23
C THR A 103 -18.78 -1.88 27.95
N LYS A 104 -19.18 -1.77 26.67
CA LYS A 104 -20.59 -1.62 26.27
C LYS A 104 -21.47 -2.79 26.73
N LEU A 105 -20.93 -4.01 26.72
CA LEU A 105 -21.65 -5.21 27.16
C LEU A 105 -21.59 -5.43 28.67
N ASN A 106 -20.93 -4.54 29.43
CA ASN A 106 -20.70 -4.67 30.88
C ASN A 106 -20.08 -6.03 31.26
N ILE A 107 -19.22 -6.58 30.40
CA ILE A 107 -18.50 -7.82 30.70
C ILE A 107 -17.40 -7.48 31.71
N SER A 108 -17.54 -8.01 32.93
CA SER A 108 -16.53 -7.79 33.98
C SER A 108 -15.29 -8.65 33.75
N GLU A 109 -14.12 -8.16 34.18
CA GLU A 109 -12.87 -8.94 34.18
C GLU A 109 -13.06 -10.30 34.86
N ARG A 110 -13.75 -10.33 36.01
CA ARG A 110 -14.00 -11.54 36.78
C ARG A 110 -14.79 -12.58 35.97
N ASP A 111 -15.83 -12.14 35.26
CA ASP A 111 -16.63 -13.01 34.40
C ASP A 111 -15.76 -13.59 33.27
N LEU A 112 -14.97 -12.74 32.62
CA LEU A 112 -14.06 -13.16 31.55
C LEU A 112 -13.03 -14.19 32.02
N PHE A 113 -12.33 -13.95 33.13
CA PHE A 113 -11.34 -14.90 33.66
C PHE A 113 -12.00 -16.21 34.13
N ASN A 114 -13.21 -16.14 34.71
CA ASN A 114 -13.97 -17.35 35.05
C ASN A 114 -14.29 -18.18 33.80
N LYS A 115 -14.78 -17.52 32.73
CA LYS A 115 -15.09 -18.15 31.45
C LYS A 115 -13.88 -18.77 30.78
N VAL A 116 -12.74 -18.07 30.78
CA VAL A 116 -11.45 -18.61 30.30
C VAL A 116 -11.05 -19.87 31.10
N ASN A 117 -11.16 -19.82 32.43
CA ASN A 117 -10.80 -20.96 33.28
C ASN A 117 -11.73 -22.17 33.08
N SER A 118 -13.02 -21.93 32.79
CA SER A 118 -13.99 -22.97 32.47
C SER A 118 -13.95 -23.47 31.02
N SER A 119 -13.30 -22.74 30.11
CA SER A 119 -13.20 -23.12 28.69
C SER A 119 -12.55 -24.50 28.51
N SER A 120 -12.92 -25.23 27.46
CA SER A 120 -12.22 -26.47 27.08
C SER A 120 -10.90 -26.20 26.34
N ASP A 121 -10.64 -24.97 25.93
CA ASP A 121 -9.46 -24.60 25.15
C ASP A 121 -8.20 -24.44 26.05
N ASN A 122 -7.36 -25.48 26.03
CA ASN A 122 -6.09 -25.49 26.74
C ASN A 122 -5.09 -24.46 26.20
N ASN A 123 -5.15 -24.11 24.91
CA ASN A 123 -4.25 -23.13 24.31
C ASN A 123 -4.57 -21.73 24.83
N LEU A 124 -5.85 -21.36 24.86
CA LEU A 124 -6.29 -20.09 25.45
C LEU A 124 -5.90 -19.98 26.94
N LYS A 125 -6.11 -21.04 27.73
CA LYS A 125 -5.70 -21.03 29.15
C LYS A 125 -4.20 -20.82 29.31
N LYS A 126 -3.39 -21.48 28.47
CA LYS A 126 -1.94 -21.34 28.47
C LYS A 126 -1.52 -19.93 28.06
N LEU A 127 -2.16 -19.35 27.05
CA LEU A 127 -1.94 -17.98 26.59
C LEU A 127 -2.15 -16.97 27.72
N ILE A 128 -3.32 -17.02 28.37
CA ILE A 128 -3.69 -16.10 29.44
C ILE A 128 -2.75 -16.28 30.64
N LYS A 129 -2.45 -17.51 31.03
CA LYS A 129 -1.51 -17.80 32.12
C LYS A 129 -0.10 -17.28 31.84
N ASN A 130 0.38 -17.40 30.60
CA ASN A 130 1.70 -16.89 30.22
C ASN A 130 1.72 -15.36 30.18
N SER A 131 0.64 -14.74 29.71
CA SER A 131 0.47 -13.28 29.68
C SER A 131 0.49 -12.70 31.09
N LEU A 132 -0.27 -13.29 32.03
CA LEU A 132 -0.25 -12.87 33.45
C LEU A 132 1.12 -13.05 34.10
N LYS A 133 1.87 -14.11 33.76
CA LYS A 133 3.26 -14.29 34.23
C LYS A 133 4.19 -13.21 33.70
N SER A 134 4.06 -12.84 32.42
CA SER A 134 4.83 -11.77 31.78
C SER A 134 4.54 -10.41 32.45
N LEU A 135 3.26 -10.07 32.61
CA LEU A 135 2.83 -8.87 33.31
C LEU A 135 3.36 -8.81 34.74
N ARG A 136 3.25 -9.91 35.48
CA ARG A 136 3.85 -9.97 36.82
C ARG A 136 5.35 -9.67 36.78
N LYS A 137 6.11 -10.27 35.85
CA LYS A 137 7.54 -10.00 35.74
C LYS A 137 7.83 -8.52 35.45
N ASN A 138 7.02 -7.89 34.60
CA ASN A 138 7.23 -6.53 34.14
C ASN A 138 6.80 -5.45 35.17
N TYR A 139 5.80 -5.74 36.00
CA TYR A 139 5.17 -4.74 36.88
C TYR A 139 5.40 -4.96 38.39
N LEU A 140 5.74 -6.18 38.84
CA LEU A 140 5.88 -6.48 40.28
C LEU A 140 6.99 -5.69 40.99
N LEU A 141 8.03 -5.27 40.25
CA LEU A 141 9.23 -4.62 40.81
C LEU A 141 9.42 -3.17 40.34
N ARG A 142 8.41 -2.55 39.71
CA ARG A 142 8.49 -1.15 39.29
C ARG A 142 7.92 -0.26 40.39
N ASP A 143 8.64 0.82 40.71
CA ASP A 143 8.19 1.85 41.66
C ASP A 143 6.85 2.52 41.25
N THR A 144 6.48 2.39 39.97
CA THR A 144 5.22 2.84 39.37
C THR A 144 4.40 1.67 38.80
N GLY A 145 4.20 0.62 39.59
CA GLY A 145 3.32 -0.49 39.20
C GLY A 145 1.89 -0.02 38.88
N ASP A 146 1.23 -0.66 37.91
CA ASP A 146 -0.17 -0.35 37.59
C ASP A 146 -1.07 -0.84 38.74
N LEU A 147 -1.66 0.13 39.47
CA LEU A 147 -2.52 -0.12 40.64
C LEU A 147 -3.79 -0.92 40.31
N ARG A 148 -4.13 -1.07 39.03
CA ARG A 148 -5.30 -1.83 38.58
C ARG A 148 -5.05 -3.35 38.59
N LEU A 149 -3.80 -3.79 38.74
CA LEU A 149 -3.43 -5.22 38.78
C LEU A 149 -3.84 -5.88 40.10
N ARG A 150 -4.50 -7.04 40.02
CA ARG A 150 -4.98 -7.76 41.21
C ARG A 150 -4.09 -8.94 41.54
N TYR A 151 -3.34 -8.82 42.63
CA TYR A 151 -2.46 -9.86 43.14
C TYR A 151 -3.12 -10.63 44.29
N THR A 152 -3.01 -11.96 44.24
CA THR A 152 -3.22 -12.82 45.39
C THR A 152 -1.92 -12.92 46.17
N VAL A 153 -1.95 -12.51 47.44
CA VAL A 153 -0.80 -12.55 48.34
C VAL A 153 -0.94 -13.77 49.24
N THR A 154 0.04 -14.67 49.17
CA THR A 154 0.22 -15.76 50.13
C THR A 154 1.45 -15.47 50.97
N THR A 155 1.41 -15.76 52.27
CA THR A 155 2.58 -15.66 53.16
C THR A 155 3.72 -16.50 52.61
N ASP A 156 4.93 -15.94 52.53
CA ASP A 156 6.15 -16.58 52.03
C ASP A 156 6.15 -17.01 50.54
N GLU A 157 5.19 -16.57 49.73
CA GLU A 157 5.17 -16.79 48.27
C GLU A 157 5.29 -15.48 47.46
N ILE A 158 5.88 -15.56 46.27
CA ILE A 158 5.83 -14.47 45.29
C ILE A 158 4.37 -14.24 44.89
N PRO A 159 3.81 -13.01 45.02
CA PRO A 159 2.41 -12.73 44.70
C PRO A 159 2.02 -13.26 43.31
N LYS A 160 0.85 -13.88 43.22
CA LYS A 160 0.30 -14.40 41.96
C LYS A 160 -0.62 -13.33 41.38
N LEU A 161 -0.46 -13.02 40.09
CA LEU A 161 -1.36 -12.11 39.40
C LEU A 161 -2.61 -12.91 39.00
N GLU A 162 -3.75 -12.57 39.58
CA GLU A 162 -5.03 -13.28 39.40
C GLU A 162 -5.81 -12.73 38.21
N SER A 163 -5.87 -11.41 38.10
CA SER A 163 -6.50 -10.71 36.98
C SER A 163 -5.73 -9.44 36.63
N ALA A 164 -5.89 -9.02 35.37
CA ALA A 164 -5.39 -7.75 34.86
C ALA A 164 -6.50 -7.07 34.06
N PRO A 165 -6.51 -5.73 34.00
CA PRO A 165 -7.33 -4.97 33.06
C PRO A 165 -7.13 -5.44 31.62
N MET A 166 -8.18 -5.31 30.81
CA MET A 166 -8.20 -5.87 29.45
C MET A 166 -7.18 -5.21 28.53
N ASP A 167 -7.02 -3.88 28.61
CA ASP A 167 -5.97 -3.11 27.93
C ASP A 167 -4.59 -3.69 28.25
N VAL A 168 -4.27 -3.83 29.54
CA VAL A 168 -2.97 -4.34 30.01
C VAL A 168 -2.73 -5.80 29.62
N LEU A 169 -3.79 -6.62 29.60
CA LEU A 169 -3.71 -8.01 29.17
C LEU A 169 -3.44 -8.11 27.66
N MET A 170 -4.20 -7.38 26.85
CA MET A 170 -4.08 -7.42 25.38
C MET A 170 -2.77 -6.80 24.86
N ASP A 171 -2.12 -5.94 25.64
CA ASP A 171 -0.76 -5.45 25.35
C ASP A 171 0.29 -6.58 25.28
N GLN A 172 0.03 -7.72 25.91
CA GLN A 172 0.91 -8.89 25.81
C GLN A 172 0.63 -9.76 24.58
N PHE A 173 -0.47 -9.52 23.86
CA PHE A 173 -0.89 -10.39 22.77
C PHE A 173 -0.19 -10.02 21.46
N THR A 174 0.30 -11.02 20.75
CA THR A 174 0.67 -10.92 19.33
C THR A 174 -0.57 -11.01 18.44
N VAL A 175 -0.45 -10.74 17.13
CA VAL A 175 -1.53 -10.97 16.13
C VAL A 175 -2.15 -12.37 16.26
N GLY A 176 -1.32 -13.40 16.43
CA GLY A 176 -1.80 -14.78 16.57
C GLY A 176 -2.59 -15.01 17.86
N ASP A 177 -2.17 -14.36 18.94
CA ASP A 177 -2.84 -14.44 20.24
C ASP A 177 -4.17 -13.66 20.23
N LEU A 178 -4.22 -12.51 19.54
CA LEU A 178 -5.44 -11.75 19.29
C LEU A 178 -6.46 -12.58 18.52
N LEU A 179 -6.04 -13.35 17.52
CA LEU A 179 -6.94 -14.23 16.77
C LEU A 179 -7.58 -15.30 17.67
N VAL A 180 -6.78 -15.96 18.52
CA VAL A 180 -7.27 -16.94 19.50
C VAL A 180 -8.26 -16.28 20.47
N PHE A 181 -7.93 -15.07 20.92
CA PHE A 181 -8.77 -14.34 21.86
C PHE A 181 -10.10 -13.86 21.26
N ILE A 182 -10.10 -13.37 20.02
CA ILE A 182 -11.30 -12.97 19.29
C ILE A 182 -12.21 -14.19 19.08
N ASN A 183 -11.65 -15.33 18.68
CA ASN A 183 -12.42 -16.57 18.53
C ASN A 183 -13.11 -16.98 19.84
N PHE A 184 -12.40 -16.88 20.96
CA PHE A 184 -12.97 -17.14 22.28
C PHE A 184 -14.12 -16.18 22.61
N ILE A 185 -13.92 -14.87 22.47
CA ILE A 185 -14.95 -13.89 22.83
C ILE A 185 -16.20 -14.03 21.96
N ILE A 186 -16.03 -14.24 20.66
CA ILE A 186 -17.15 -14.46 19.73
C ILE A 186 -17.96 -15.69 20.14
N THR A 187 -17.28 -16.77 20.54
CA THR A 187 -17.93 -18.03 20.90
C THR A 187 -18.67 -17.94 22.24
N GLU A 188 -18.05 -17.30 23.25
CA GLU A 188 -18.63 -17.22 24.59
C GLU A 188 -19.69 -16.13 24.73
N TYR A 189 -19.58 -15.04 23.98
CA TYR A 189 -20.47 -13.89 24.08
C TYR A 189 -21.16 -13.66 22.74
N SER A 190 -22.31 -14.31 22.54
CA SER A 190 -23.11 -14.19 21.31
C SER A 190 -23.46 -12.73 20.94
N ASN A 191 -23.70 -11.88 21.95
CA ASN A 191 -23.97 -10.46 21.75
C ASN A 191 -22.73 -9.67 21.30
N PHE A 192 -21.53 -10.22 21.37
CA PHE A 192 -20.30 -9.54 20.94
C PHE A 192 -20.27 -9.30 19.43
N GLN A 193 -20.74 -10.27 18.65
CA GLN A 193 -20.80 -10.18 17.18
C GLN A 193 -21.77 -9.10 16.67
N ASN A 194 -22.81 -8.78 17.45
CA ASN A 194 -23.83 -7.78 17.10
C ASN A 194 -23.31 -6.34 17.31
N ASP A 195 -22.15 -6.02 16.72
CA ASP A 195 -21.58 -4.68 16.71
C ASP A 195 -21.88 -4.03 15.35
N GLY A 196 -22.83 -3.07 15.32
CA GLY A 196 -23.23 -2.41 14.07
C GLY A 196 -22.10 -1.66 13.34
N ASN A 197 -20.93 -1.53 13.96
CA ASN A 197 -19.77 -0.82 13.45
C ASN A 197 -18.58 -1.73 13.11
N THR A 198 -18.63 -3.02 13.49
CA THR A 198 -17.50 -3.93 13.32
C THR A 198 -17.94 -5.31 12.89
N ASP A 199 -17.42 -5.74 11.74
CA ASP A 199 -17.59 -7.10 11.26
C ASP A 199 -16.45 -7.97 11.80
N TRP A 200 -16.74 -8.65 12.89
CA TRP A 200 -15.77 -9.47 13.61
C TRP A 200 -15.32 -10.72 12.84
N GLU A 201 -16.15 -11.22 11.92
CA GLU A 201 -15.78 -12.34 11.06
C GLU A 201 -14.72 -11.90 10.05
N LYS A 202 -14.91 -10.73 9.42
CA LYS A 202 -13.89 -10.14 8.54
C LYS A 202 -12.59 -9.85 9.27
N ILE A 203 -12.65 -9.28 10.47
CA ILE A 203 -11.43 -9.03 11.27
C ILE A 203 -10.69 -10.33 11.55
N ARG A 204 -11.40 -11.40 11.93
CA ARG A 204 -10.80 -12.72 12.17
C ARG A 204 -10.11 -13.25 10.92
N ASP A 205 -10.79 -13.21 9.78
CA ASP A 205 -10.27 -13.73 8.52
C ASP A 205 -9.01 -12.96 8.09
N TYR A 206 -9.02 -11.62 8.20
CA TYR A 206 -7.87 -10.78 7.86
C TYR A 206 -6.69 -10.96 8.82
N LEU A 207 -6.94 -11.04 10.13
CA LEU A 207 -5.89 -11.32 11.12
C LEU A 207 -5.21 -12.66 10.89
N SER A 208 -5.97 -13.67 10.44
CA SER A 208 -5.41 -14.99 10.15
C SER A 208 -4.34 -14.95 9.04
N GLU A 209 -4.51 -14.06 8.07
CA GLU A 209 -3.62 -13.89 6.93
C GLU A 209 -2.49 -12.88 7.21
N LEU A 210 -2.68 -11.95 8.15
CA LEU A 210 -1.69 -10.92 8.51
C LEU A 210 -0.39 -11.44 9.12
N LYS A 211 -0.41 -12.63 9.71
CA LYS A 211 0.74 -13.21 10.43
C LYS A 211 2.01 -13.26 9.57
N LEU A 212 1.86 -13.55 8.27
CA LEU A 212 2.99 -13.76 7.37
C LEU A 212 3.69 -12.43 7.05
N VAL A 213 2.97 -11.42 6.57
CA VAL A 213 3.49 -10.06 6.33
C VAL A 213 4.10 -9.46 7.59
N ARG A 214 3.43 -9.62 8.74
CA ARG A 214 3.93 -9.13 10.04
C ARG A 214 5.26 -9.79 10.40
N ASN A 215 5.38 -11.11 10.23
CA ASN A 215 6.61 -11.83 10.57
C ASN A 215 7.76 -11.53 9.61
N ILE A 216 7.51 -11.45 8.30
CA ILE A 216 8.55 -11.08 7.31
C ILE A 216 9.08 -9.68 7.61
N SER A 217 8.17 -8.74 7.87
CA SER A 217 8.53 -7.35 8.19
C SER A 217 9.29 -7.23 9.51
N ALA A 218 9.05 -8.12 10.47
CA ALA A 218 9.74 -8.12 11.77
C ALA A 218 11.09 -8.86 11.79
N HIS A 219 11.28 -9.87 10.93
CA HIS A 219 12.40 -10.82 11.03
C HIS A 219 13.47 -10.69 9.94
N GLY A 220 13.48 -9.59 9.18
CA GLY A 220 14.61 -9.20 8.34
C GLY A 220 14.75 -9.92 6.99
N ASN A 221 13.80 -10.79 6.63
CA ASN A 221 13.70 -11.38 5.28
C ASN A 221 13.20 -10.34 4.28
N SER A 222 13.67 -10.29 3.04
CA SER A 222 13.17 -9.36 2.01
C SER A 222 11.70 -9.56 1.75
N PHE A 223 10.97 -8.46 1.88
CA PHE A 223 9.54 -8.44 1.68
C PHE A 223 9.20 -8.37 0.19
N LEU A 224 9.87 -7.47 -0.54
CA LEU A 224 9.68 -7.28 -1.97
C LEU A 224 10.02 -8.55 -2.75
N SER A 225 11.14 -9.22 -2.43
CA SER A 225 11.47 -10.49 -3.08
C SER A 225 10.39 -11.55 -2.81
N ALA A 226 9.87 -11.64 -1.59
CA ALA A 226 8.85 -12.62 -1.24
C ALA A 226 7.48 -12.37 -1.91
N ILE A 227 7.15 -11.12 -2.26
CA ILE A 227 5.92 -10.78 -2.99
C ILE A 227 6.07 -10.94 -4.49
N LEU A 228 7.27 -10.67 -5.01
CA LEU A 228 7.55 -10.73 -6.44
C LEU A 228 7.91 -12.14 -6.91
N ASP A 229 8.32 -13.03 -6.00
CA ASP A 229 8.67 -14.41 -6.33
C ASP A 229 7.46 -15.19 -6.88
N GLU A 230 7.61 -15.72 -8.09
CA GLU A 230 6.61 -16.56 -8.76
C GLU A 230 6.62 -18.00 -8.24
N LYS A 231 7.73 -18.42 -7.61
CA LYS A 231 7.97 -19.78 -7.10
C LYS A 231 7.71 -19.91 -5.60
N SER A 232 7.39 -18.83 -4.89
CA SER A 232 7.20 -18.87 -3.43
C SER A 232 5.88 -19.54 -3.04
N ASN A 233 5.95 -20.86 -2.83
CA ASN A 233 5.05 -21.69 -2.03
C ASN A 233 3.61 -21.86 -2.60
N PRO A 234 3.40 -22.74 -3.60
CA PRO A 234 2.06 -23.10 -4.04
C PRO A 234 1.24 -23.62 -2.86
N ASN A 235 0.06 -23.05 -2.69
CA ASN A 235 -0.85 -23.43 -1.63
C ASN A 235 -1.51 -24.76 -1.99
N TYR A 236 -0.88 -25.89 -1.64
CA TYR A 236 -1.43 -27.24 -1.85
C TYR A 236 -2.74 -27.51 -1.06
N LEU A 237 -3.27 -26.53 -0.31
CA LEU A 237 -4.45 -26.65 0.56
C LEU A 237 -5.76 -26.12 -0.06
N LEU A 238 -5.76 -25.54 -1.26
CA LEU A 238 -6.92 -24.80 -1.79
C LEU A 238 -7.80 -25.54 -2.81
N GLU A 239 -7.60 -26.83 -3.06
CA GLU A 239 -8.40 -27.57 -4.05
C GLU A 239 -9.66 -28.30 -3.54
N GLU A 240 -10.04 -28.20 -2.26
CA GLU A 240 -11.22 -28.94 -1.76
C GLU A 240 -12.44 -28.09 -1.38
N ASN A 241 -12.35 -26.76 -1.24
CA ASN A 241 -13.46 -25.95 -0.71
C ASN A 241 -14.05 -24.89 -1.65
N SER A 242 -13.70 -24.87 -2.94
CA SER A 242 -14.41 -24.04 -3.92
C SER A 242 -15.71 -24.73 -4.37
N HIS A 243 -16.65 -24.93 -3.44
CA HIS A 243 -18.02 -25.28 -3.82
C HIS A 243 -18.72 -24.04 -4.36
N ILE A 244 -18.87 -24.01 -5.68
CA ILE A 244 -19.84 -23.17 -6.38
C ILE A 244 -21.23 -23.67 -5.96
N ILE A 245 -21.82 -23.07 -4.93
CA ILE A 245 -23.22 -23.33 -4.57
C ILE A 245 -24.09 -22.30 -5.30
N GLY A 246 -24.96 -22.80 -6.18
CA GLY A 246 -25.97 -22.02 -6.89
C GLY A 246 -25.51 -21.55 -8.26
N GLY A 247 -26.22 -21.94 -9.31
CA GLY A 247 -25.92 -21.63 -10.72
C GLY A 247 -26.13 -20.16 -11.13
N ASP A 248 -25.92 -19.20 -10.21
CA ASP A 248 -25.95 -17.78 -10.50
C ASP A 248 -24.61 -17.12 -10.08
N PRO A 249 -23.71 -16.82 -11.03
CA PRO A 249 -22.45 -16.14 -10.75
C PRO A 249 -22.62 -14.68 -10.27
N PHE A 250 -23.86 -14.14 -10.27
CA PHE A 250 -24.18 -12.75 -9.94
C PHE A 250 -24.88 -12.54 -8.59
N TYR A 251 -25.09 -13.59 -7.78
CA TYR A 251 -25.71 -13.41 -6.46
C TYR A 251 -24.79 -12.63 -5.50
N ILE A 252 -25.27 -11.47 -5.01
CA ILE A 252 -24.58 -10.59 -4.07
C ILE A 252 -25.27 -10.71 -2.72
N ASP A 253 -24.53 -11.23 -1.74
CA ASP A 253 -24.88 -11.09 -0.32
C ASP A 253 -24.23 -9.78 0.18
N ALA A 254 -25.06 -8.81 0.58
CA ALA A 254 -24.61 -7.50 1.04
C ALA A 254 -23.69 -7.56 2.27
N SER A 255 -23.67 -8.69 2.98
CA SER A 255 -22.75 -8.92 4.12
C SER A 255 -21.28 -9.13 3.69
N LYS A 256 -20.99 -9.41 2.41
CA LYS A 256 -19.67 -9.88 1.94
C LYS A 256 -18.88 -8.92 1.03
N GLU A 257 -19.19 -7.61 1.09
CA GLU A 257 -18.58 -6.57 0.24
C GLU A 257 -17.03 -6.44 0.29
N THR A 258 -16.35 -7.13 1.21
CA THR A 258 -14.90 -7.01 1.40
C THR A 258 -14.14 -8.35 1.29
N SER A 259 -14.76 -9.41 0.76
CA SER A 259 -14.08 -10.69 0.49
C SER A 259 -13.03 -10.56 -0.63
N ILE A 260 -11.98 -11.41 -0.66
CA ILE A 260 -10.98 -11.49 -1.75
C ILE A 260 -11.63 -11.59 -3.15
N PHE A 261 -12.84 -12.17 -3.24
CA PHE A 261 -13.61 -12.23 -4.48
C PHE A 261 -14.12 -10.87 -4.98
N HIS A 262 -14.04 -9.79 -4.20
CA HIS A 262 -14.24 -8.43 -4.69
C HIS A 262 -13.08 -7.96 -5.58
N LEU A 263 -11.85 -8.42 -5.36
CA LEU A 263 -10.71 -8.12 -6.25
C LEU A 263 -10.88 -8.84 -7.61
N VAL A 264 -11.55 -10.00 -7.61
CA VAL A 264 -11.99 -10.74 -8.82
C VAL A 264 -13.17 -10.05 -9.53
N ARG A 265 -14.06 -9.38 -8.78
CA ARG A 265 -15.30 -8.76 -9.30
C ARG A 265 -15.20 -7.24 -9.58
N SER A 266 -14.23 -6.53 -8.99
CA SER A 266 -14.00 -5.08 -9.19
C SER A 266 -13.74 -4.70 -10.66
N PRO A 267 -12.95 -5.47 -11.44
CA PRO A 267 -12.79 -5.24 -12.88
C PRO A 267 -14.11 -5.34 -13.66
N ILE A 268 -15.09 -6.12 -13.17
CA ILE A 268 -16.42 -6.27 -13.77
C ILE A 268 -17.27 -5.00 -13.55
N LYS A 269 -17.06 -4.25 -12.45
CA LYS A 269 -17.70 -2.94 -12.23
C LYS A 269 -17.05 -1.82 -13.08
N LEU A 270 -15.74 -1.91 -13.36
CA LEU A 270 -15.03 -0.98 -14.24
C LEU A 270 -15.43 -1.10 -15.72
N MET A 271 -15.99 -2.24 -16.11
CA MET A 271 -16.58 -2.48 -17.44
C MET A 271 -17.71 -1.49 -17.78
N LEU A 272 -18.53 -1.05 -16.81
CA LEU A 272 -19.61 -0.08 -17.07
C LEU A 272 -19.09 1.31 -17.45
N LYS A 273 -17.77 1.55 -17.37
CA LYS A 273 -17.11 2.82 -17.73
C LYS A 273 -16.13 2.70 -18.91
N GLY A 274 -15.94 1.52 -19.51
CA GLY A 274 -15.31 1.37 -20.84
C GLY A 274 -13.78 1.39 -20.92
N HIS A 275 -13.03 1.00 -19.88
CA HIS A 275 -11.58 1.20 -19.82
C HIS A 275 -10.66 0.00 -20.16
N VAL A 276 -11.15 -1.23 -20.43
CA VAL A 276 -10.25 -2.41 -20.65
C VAL A 276 -10.83 -3.44 -21.65
N GLN A 277 -9.98 -4.06 -22.49
CA GLN A 277 -10.40 -5.01 -23.53
C GLN A 277 -10.60 -6.48 -23.10
N SER A 278 -10.03 -6.99 -21.99
CA SER A 278 -10.45 -8.29 -21.41
C SER A 278 -10.17 -8.42 -19.89
N PRO A 279 -11.13 -8.04 -19.02
CA PRO A 279 -10.97 -8.11 -17.56
C PRO A 279 -10.89 -9.53 -17.00
N GLN A 280 -11.41 -10.54 -17.72
CA GLN A 280 -11.32 -11.94 -17.31
C GLN A 280 -9.88 -12.43 -17.26
N HIS A 281 -9.04 -12.01 -18.22
CA HIS A 281 -7.63 -12.40 -18.26
C HIS A 281 -6.87 -11.82 -17.06
N ILE A 282 -7.10 -10.54 -16.73
CA ILE A 282 -6.50 -9.86 -15.58
C ILE A 282 -6.96 -10.50 -14.27
N ALA A 283 -8.25 -10.82 -14.14
CA ALA A 283 -8.79 -11.47 -12.94
C ALA A 283 -8.21 -12.88 -12.75
N VAL A 284 -8.07 -13.67 -13.82
CA VAL A 284 -7.44 -14.99 -13.78
C VAL A 284 -5.97 -14.89 -13.40
N PHE A 285 -5.23 -13.96 -14.02
CA PHE A 285 -3.82 -13.72 -13.73
C PHE A 285 -3.57 -13.39 -12.24
N TRP A 286 -4.29 -12.42 -11.68
CA TRP A 286 -4.13 -12.06 -10.27
C TRP A 286 -4.64 -13.15 -9.32
N SER A 287 -5.70 -13.87 -9.68
CA SER A 287 -6.19 -15.00 -8.88
C SER A 287 -5.13 -16.10 -8.80
N GLN A 288 -4.52 -16.48 -9.92
CA GLN A 288 -3.42 -17.45 -9.95
C GLN A 288 -2.24 -16.97 -9.10
N LYS A 289 -1.82 -15.70 -9.23
CA LYS A 289 -0.73 -15.16 -8.41
C LYS A 289 -1.06 -15.15 -6.91
N LEU A 290 -2.27 -14.77 -6.50
CA LEU A 290 -2.67 -14.76 -5.09
C LEU A 290 -2.81 -16.17 -4.49
N LEU A 291 -3.16 -17.17 -5.30
CA LEU A 291 -3.21 -18.57 -4.88
C LEU A 291 -1.81 -19.17 -4.75
N ASN A 292 -0.90 -18.78 -5.65
CA ASN A 292 0.47 -19.32 -5.69
C ASN A 292 1.44 -18.61 -4.76
N ASN A 293 1.20 -17.33 -4.41
CA ASN A 293 2.07 -16.55 -3.53
C ASN A 293 1.33 -16.14 -2.25
N GLN A 294 1.62 -16.84 -1.16
CA GLN A 294 1.01 -16.60 0.16
C GLN A 294 1.39 -15.22 0.75
N THR A 295 2.58 -14.71 0.46
CA THR A 295 3.05 -13.40 0.95
C THR A 295 2.29 -12.26 0.29
N LEU A 296 2.13 -12.32 -1.04
CA LEU A 296 1.33 -11.37 -1.79
C LEU A 296 -0.13 -11.38 -1.31
N ARG A 297 -0.70 -12.58 -1.08
CA ARG A 297 -2.05 -12.70 -0.52
C ARG A 297 -2.16 -12.05 0.86
N SER A 298 -1.22 -12.34 1.74
CA SER A 298 -1.15 -11.73 3.07
C SER A 298 -1.07 -10.20 2.98
N PHE A 299 -0.33 -9.66 2.01
CA PHE A 299 -0.21 -8.21 1.80
C PHE A 299 -1.51 -7.58 1.27
N VAL A 300 -2.22 -8.27 0.38
CA VAL A 300 -3.57 -7.85 -0.05
C VAL A 300 -4.53 -7.79 1.14
N TYR A 301 -4.49 -8.78 2.03
CA TYR A 301 -5.32 -8.77 3.24
C TYR A 301 -4.96 -7.64 4.20
N PHE A 302 -3.66 -7.40 4.40
CA PHE A 302 -3.17 -6.23 5.12
C PHE A 302 -3.75 -4.94 4.55
N TYR A 303 -3.62 -4.74 3.24
CA TYR A 303 -4.11 -3.55 2.55
C TYR A 303 -5.61 -3.33 2.78
N PHE A 304 -6.44 -4.36 2.55
CA PHE A 304 -7.89 -4.23 2.75
C PHE A 304 -8.27 -3.99 4.20
N MET A 305 -7.53 -4.58 5.14
CA MET A 305 -7.78 -4.38 6.55
C MET A 305 -7.51 -2.93 6.97
N VAL A 306 -6.41 -2.33 6.51
CA VAL A 306 -6.15 -0.90 6.77
C VAL A 306 -7.26 -0.04 6.17
N CYS A 307 -7.65 -0.29 4.91
CA CYS A 307 -8.74 0.44 4.26
C CYS A 307 -10.06 0.32 5.04
N TYR A 308 -10.41 -0.88 5.50
CA TYR A 308 -11.61 -1.12 6.31
C TYR A 308 -11.58 -0.37 7.65
N LEU A 309 -10.46 -0.43 8.37
CA LEU A 309 -10.34 0.19 9.69
C LEU A 309 -10.25 1.72 9.63
N THR A 310 -9.76 2.27 8.52
CA THR A 310 -9.59 3.72 8.33
C THR A 310 -10.76 4.38 7.61
N GLN A 311 -11.75 3.63 7.15
CA GLN A 311 -12.88 4.16 6.40
C GLN A 311 -13.63 5.26 7.20
N GLY A 312 -13.82 6.42 6.58
CA GLY A 312 -14.46 7.58 7.22
C GLY A 312 -13.58 8.34 8.22
N THR A 313 -12.28 8.07 8.29
CA THR A 313 -11.34 8.73 9.20
C THR A 313 -10.22 9.46 8.45
N SER A 314 -9.58 10.46 9.07
CA SER A 314 -8.42 11.16 8.50
C SER A 314 -7.20 10.25 8.29
N SER A 315 -7.15 9.09 8.98
CA SER A 315 -6.10 8.09 8.82
C SER A 315 -6.13 7.43 7.43
N LYS A 316 -7.27 7.44 6.73
CA LYS A 316 -7.39 6.93 5.36
C LYS A 316 -6.48 7.68 4.42
N GLU A 317 -6.58 9.00 4.38
CA GLU A 317 -5.75 9.83 3.50
C GLU A 317 -4.27 9.75 3.88
N LYS A 318 -3.96 9.60 5.17
CA LYS A 318 -2.60 9.33 5.63
C LYS A 318 -2.05 8.00 5.07
N PHE A 319 -2.81 6.92 5.16
CA PHE A 319 -2.43 5.63 4.56
C PHE A 319 -2.25 5.75 3.04
N LYS A 320 -3.18 6.42 2.35
CA LYS A 320 -3.11 6.62 0.91
C LYS A 320 -1.81 7.32 0.49
N ASN A 321 -1.47 8.42 1.15
CA ASN A 321 -0.29 9.21 0.84
C ASN A 321 1.01 8.44 1.13
N GLU A 322 1.07 7.75 2.27
CA GLU A 322 2.24 6.93 2.62
C GLU A 322 2.40 5.73 1.67
N LEU A 323 1.30 5.09 1.26
CA LEU A 323 1.35 3.99 0.29
C LEU A 323 1.85 4.47 -1.08
N ARG A 324 1.39 5.63 -1.55
CA ARG A 324 1.85 6.27 -2.78
C ARG A 324 3.35 6.55 -2.73
N GLU A 325 3.82 7.15 -1.63
CA GLU A 325 5.24 7.42 -1.40
C GLU A 325 6.08 6.14 -1.44
N VAL A 326 5.60 5.06 -0.81
CA VAL A 326 6.26 3.74 -0.79
C VAL A 326 6.19 2.99 -2.14
N PHE A 327 5.32 3.40 -3.06
CA PHE A 327 5.37 2.97 -4.47
C PHE A 327 6.11 3.97 -5.38
N GLY A 328 6.77 4.97 -4.79
CA GLY A 328 7.55 5.96 -5.50
C GLY A 328 6.75 7.06 -6.19
N GLU A 329 5.47 7.19 -5.90
CA GLU A 329 4.72 8.39 -6.23
C GLU A 329 5.09 9.50 -5.23
N SER A 330 5.90 10.42 -5.68
CA SER A 330 6.28 11.61 -4.91
C SER A 330 6.18 12.84 -5.80
N ASP A 331 6.00 14.00 -5.17
CA ASP A 331 6.01 15.25 -5.91
C ASP A 331 7.38 15.46 -6.53
N LYS A 332 7.37 15.77 -7.83
CA LYS A 332 8.58 16.13 -8.57
C LYS A 332 9.06 17.49 -8.11
N LYS A 333 10.12 17.53 -7.30
CA LYS A 333 10.79 18.78 -6.94
C LYS A 333 11.58 19.31 -8.12
N VAL A 334 11.32 20.54 -8.51
CA VAL A 334 11.93 21.17 -9.69
C VAL A 334 12.76 22.37 -9.28
N ASN A 335 13.97 22.45 -9.82
CA ASN A 335 14.80 23.63 -9.68
C ASN A 335 14.26 24.70 -10.63
N PHE A 336 13.36 25.51 -10.10
CA PHE A 336 12.66 26.50 -10.91
C PHE A 336 13.58 27.59 -11.47
N ASP A 337 14.66 27.92 -10.76
CA ASP A 337 15.66 28.87 -11.25
C ASP A 337 16.37 28.30 -12.50
N LYS A 338 16.67 27.01 -12.50
CA LYS A 338 17.26 26.32 -13.64
C LYS A 338 16.29 26.22 -14.81
N VAL A 339 15.01 25.94 -14.55
CA VAL A 339 13.94 26.01 -15.57
C VAL A 339 13.93 27.36 -16.27
N PHE A 340 13.99 28.45 -15.49
CA PHE A 340 13.97 29.81 -16.02
C PHE A 340 15.20 30.09 -16.91
N ILE A 341 16.38 29.68 -16.45
CA ILE A 341 17.64 29.83 -17.19
C ILE A 341 17.63 28.99 -18.47
N ASP A 342 17.24 27.73 -18.41
CA ASP A 342 17.21 26.82 -19.56
C ASP A 342 16.22 27.31 -20.62
N THR A 343 15.07 27.83 -20.21
CA THR A 343 14.08 28.42 -21.13
C THR A 343 14.62 29.67 -21.81
N LEU A 344 15.35 30.53 -21.08
CA LEU A 344 15.94 31.74 -21.62
C LEU A 344 17.04 31.47 -22.65
N ILE A 345 17.84 30.42 -22.45
CA ILE A 345 19.05 30.14 -23.23
C ILE A 345 18.79 29.12 -24.35
N ASN A 346 17.63 28.45 -24.36
CA ASN A 346 17.31 27.42 -25.36
C ASN A 346 17.35 27.99 -26.81
N PRO A 347 18.29 27.52 -27.66
CA PRO A 347 18.49 28.06 -29.00
C PRO A 347 17.42 27.62 -30.00
N TYR A 348 16.59 26.63 -29.64
CA TYR A 348 15.51 26.10 -30.47
C TYR A 348 14.14 26.72 -30.17
N LEU A 349 14.06 27.63 -29.20
CA LEU A 349 12.86 28.38 -28.86
C LEU A 349 12.92 29.78 -29.46
N GLU A 350 11.96 30.09 -30.34
CA GLU A 350 11.76 31.45 -30.85
C GLU A 350 11.43 32.42 -29.70
N GLU A 351 11.79 33.69 -29.87
CA GLU A 351 11.68 34.71 -28.82
C GLU A 351 10.24 34.93 -28.33
N GLU A 352 9.26 34.89 -29.24
CA GLU A 352 7.83 34.96 -28.93
C GLU A 352 7.36 33.76 -28.09
N ASN A 353 7.75 32.54 -28.49
CA ASN A 353 7.43 31.32 -27.76
C ASN A 353 8.09 31.28 -26.38
N ARG A 354 9.33 31.77 -26.27
CA ARG A 354 10.05 31.93 -25.01
C ARG A 354 9.34 32.88 -24.04
N GLN A 355 8.86 34.02 -24.54
CA GLN A 355 8.09 34.96 -23.71
C GLN A 355 6.74 34.38 -23.29
N ASN A 356 6.05 33.67 -24.19
CA ASN A 356 4.78 33.01 -23.87
C ASN A 356 4.93 31.94 -22.77
N LEU A 357 6.00 31.13 -22.81
CA LEU A 357 6.27 30.12 -21.78
C LEU A 357 6.53 30.75 -20.39
N LEU A 358 7.36 31.77 -20.33
CA LEU A 358 7.77 32.39 -19.05
C LEU A 358 6.68 33.30 -18.46
N ASN A 359 6.00 34.08 -19.29
CA ASN A 359 5.07 35.12 -18.84
C ASN A 359 3.61 34.66 -18.78
N SER A 360 3.25 33.57 -19.47
CA SER A 360 1.87 33.08 -19.53
C SER A 360 1.74 31.68 -18.95
N LEU A 361 2.52 30.72 -19.43
CA LEU A 361 2.29 29.30 -19.14
C LEU A 361 2.53 28.95 -17.65
N ILE A 362 3.62 29.44 -17.06
CA ILE A 362 3.92 29.15 -15.66
C ILE A 362 2.95 29.86 -14.70
N PRO A 363 2.69 31.18 -14.85
CA PRO A 363 1.67 31.86 -14.03
C PRO A 363 0.28 31.23 -14.15
N GLN A 364 -0.14 30.81 -15.35
CA GLN A 364 -1.43 30.15 -15.55
C GLN A 364 -1.49 28.77 -14.86
N ALA A 365 -0.41 28.00 -14.87
CA ALA A 365 -0.33 26.72 -14.16
C ALA A 365 -0.42 26.89 -12.64
N VAL A 366 0.22 27.93 -12.08
CA VAL A 366 0.12 28.29 -10.66
C VAL A 366 -1.30 28.72 -10.31
N ASN A 367 -1.89 29.63 -11.09
CA ASN A 367 -3.26 30.11 -10.89
C ASN A 367 -4.29 28.98 -10.97
N MET A 368 -4.10 28.01 -11.88
CA MET A 368 -4.95 26.83 -12.00
C MET A 368 -4.99 26.02 -10.72
N PHE A 369 -3.83 25.77 -10.11
CA PHE A 369 -3.74 25.02 -8.87
C PHE A 369 -4.37 25.78 -7.68
N ASP A 370 -4.06 27.07 -7.54
CA ASP A 370 -4.61 27.91 -6.47
C ASP A 370 -6.14 27.99 -6.56
N TYR A 371 -6.70 28.14 -7.76
CA TYR A 371 -8.15 28.17 -7.96
C TYR A 371 -8.83 26.85 -7.59
N ILE A 372 -8.27 25.69 -7.98
CA ILE A 372 -8.79 24.37 -7.62
C ILE A 372 -8.85 24.23 -6.09
N LYS A 373 -7.79 24.67 -5.41
CA LYS A 373 -7.68 24.63 -3.95
C LYS A 373 -8.67 25.58 -3.27
N GLU A 374 -8.85 26.80 -3.78
CA GLU A 374 -9.78 27.79 -3.21
C GLU A 374 -11.25 27.36 -3.30
N HIS A 375 -11.61 26.53 -4.30
CA HIS A 375 -12.99 26.14 -4.59
C HIS A 375 -13.34 24.71 -4.15
N ASP A 376 -12.46 24.06 -3.37
CA ASP A 376 -12.64 22.67 -2.87
C ASP A 376 -13.00 21.65 -3.98
N TYR A 377 -12.57 21.91 -5.22
CA TYR A 377 -12.61 20.90 -6.26
C TYR A 377 -11.66 19.78 -5.85
N GLU A 378 -12.14 18.53 -5.86
CA GLU A 378 -11.46 17.35 -5.27
C GLU A 378 -10.00 17.25 -5.72
N TYR A 379 -9.15 17.89 -4.94
CA TYR A 379 -7.72 17.74 -4.95
C TYR A 379 -7.37 17.38 -3.52
N THR A 380 -7.33 16.07 -3.25
CA THR A 380 -7.06 15.53 -1.90
C THR A 380 -5.60 15.76 -1.45
N GLY A 381 -4.83 16.57 -2.16
CA GLY A 381 -3.43 16.84 -1.86
C GLY A 381 -2.51 15.62 -2.06
N ALA A 382 -3.03 14.54 -2.65
CA ALA A 382 -2.28 13.29 -2.80
C ALA A 382 -1.07 13.49 -3.72
N SER A 383 0.10 13.06 -3.27
CA SER A 383 1.33 13.03 -4.06
C SER A 383 1.13 12.21 -5.33
N GLY A 384 1.88 12.54 -6.39
CA GLY A 384 1.76 11.84 -7.67
C GLY A 384 2.75 12.32 -8.71
N ASP A 385 3.04 11.46 -9.69
CA ASP A 385 4.09 11.67 -10.71
C ASP A 385 3.81 12.83 -11.67
N SER A 386 2.62 13.43 -11.59
CA SER A 386 2.17 14.59 -12.35
C SER A 386 2.10 15.89 -11.54
N ILE A 387 2.51 15.83 -10.26
CA ILE A 387 2.56 16.99 -9.37
C ILE A 387 4.00 17.47 -9.25
N TYR A 388 4.19 18.75 -9.50
CA TYR A 388 5.47 19.41 -9.45
C TYR A 388 5.51 20.38 -8.29
N GLU A 389 6.60 20.36 -7.53
CA GLU A 389 6.85 21.26 -6.42
C GLU A 389 7.94 22.26 -6.85
N ILE A 390 7.61 23.54 -6.84
CA ILE A 390 8.50 24.63 -7.27
C ILE A 390 8.60 25.71 -6.19
N ILE A 391 9.72 26.43 -6.18
CA ILE A 391 9.83 27.70 -5.45
C ILE A 391 9.56 28.82 -6.45
N TYR A 392 8.44 29.52 -6.28
CA TYR A 392 8.05 30.64 -7.13
C TYR A 392 7.75 31.86 -6.26
N SER A 393 8.40 32.99 -6.54
CA SER A 393 8.26 34.22 -5.74
C SER A 393 8.50 34.01 -4.24
N ASN A 394 9.55 33.26 -3.87
CA ASN A 394 9.90 32.87 -2.50
C ASN A 394 8.83 32.05 -1.75
N LYS A 395 7.86 31.48 -2.46
CA LYS A 395 6.85 30.58 -1.91
C LYS A 395 6.97 29.21 -2.54
N LYS A 396 6.75 28.19 -1.71
CA LYS A 396 6.66 26.81 -2.14
C LYS A 396 5.28 26.58 -2.74
N ILE A 397 5.21 26.25 -4.03
CA ILE A 397 3.98 26.07 -4.80
C ILE A 397 3.95 24.64 -5.35
N ARG A 398 2.78 23.99 -5.31
CA ARG A 398 2.53 22.72 -6.00
C ARG A 398 1.75 23.02 -7.28
N ILE A 399 2.09 22.35 -8.37
CA ILE A 399 1.43 22.46 -9.66
C ILE A 399 1.00 21.05 -10.05
N ASN A 400 -0.29 20.86 -10.36
CA ASN A 400 -0.79 19.59 -10.83
C ASN A 400 -1.00 19.62 -12.35
N LEU A 401 -0.22 18.82 -13.07
CA LEU A 401 -0.31 18.63 -14.52
C LEU A 401 -0.76 17.20 -14.86
N GLY A 402 -1.58 16.58 -14.02
CA GLY A 402 -2.20 15.26 -14.27
C GLY A 402 -3.41 15.34 -15.22
N ASP A 403 -3.83 14.19 -15.76
CA ASP A 403 -5.01 14.04 -16.63
C ASP A 403 -6.28 14.15 -15.79
N ASN A 404 -6.50 15.36 -15.33
CA ASN A 404 -7.29 15.59 -14.15
C ASN A 404 -8.71 16.00 -14.59
N ALA A 405 -9.25 15.17 -15.49
CA ALA A 405 -10.55 15.32 -16.12
C ALA A 405 -11.68 15.43 -15.08
N ASN A 406 -11.54 14.80 -13.90
CA ASN A 406 -12.62 14.78 -12.91
C ASN A 406 -12.88 16.14 -12.23
N TRP A 407 -11.84 16.87 -11.76
CA TRP A 407 -12.08 18.20 -11.19
C TRP A 407 -12.49 19.20 -12.27
N HIS A 408 -11.93 19.06 -13.47
CA HIS A 408 -12.28 19.92 -14.61
C HIS A 408 -13.76 19.73 -14.97
N LEU A 409 -14.22 18.48 -15.11
CA LEU A 409 -15.63 18.16 -15.34
C LEU A 409 -16.52 18.60 -14.18
N LYS A 410 -16.09 18.44 -12.93
CA LYS A 410 -16.83 18.90 -11.75
C LYS A 410 -16.96 20.42 -11.72
N MET A 411 -15.89 21.14 -12.04
CA MET A 411 -15.89 22.59 -12.17
C MET A 411 -16.83 23.07 -13.27
N LEU A 412 -16.74 22.48 -14.46
CA LEU A 412 -17.65 22.80 -15.57
C LEU A 412 -19.11 22.52 -15.19
N LYS A 413 -19.37 21.41 -14.49
CA LYS A 413 -20.71 21.05 -14.01
C LYS A 413 -21.23 22.02 -12.96
N ASP A 414 -20.42 22.42 -11.98
CA ASP A 414 -20.82 23.39 -10.96
C ASP A 414 -21.17 24.76 -11.59
N ILE A 415 -20.44 25.15 -12.64
CA ILE A 415 -20.73 26.37 -13.40
C ILE A 415 -22.04 26.22 -14.17
N ASP A 416 -22.25 25.08 -14.84
CA ASP A 416 -23.49 24.79 -15.57
C ASP A 416 -24.71 24.74 -14.62
N ASP A 417 -24.57 24.12 -13.45
CA ASP A 417 -25.62 24.04 -12.43
C ASP A 417 -26.00 25.43 -11.90
N LYS A 418 -25.02 26.34 -11.69
CA LYS A 418 -25.26 27.74 -11.29
C LYS A 418 -26.05 28.54 -12.32
N HIS A 419 -25.84 28.26 -13.60
CA HIS A 419 -26.48 28.97 -14.72
C HIS A 419 -27.58 28.16 -15.40
N SER A 420 -28.05 27.08 -14.77
CA SER A 420 -29.05 26.14 -15.31
C SER A 420 -30.38 26.78 -15.76
N ASN A 421 -30.69 27.98 -15.26
CA ASN A 421 -31.88 28.76 -15.63
C ASN A 421 -31.61 29.82 -16.72
N ASP A 422 -30.36 30.14 -17.04
CA ASP A 422 -29.96 31.18 -17.99
C ASP A 422 -29.70 30.62 -19.39
N LYS A 423 -30.73 29.97 -19.97
CA LYS A 423 -30.68 29.36 -21.31
C LYS A 423 -30.43 30.34 -22.47
N THR A 424 -30.39 31.65 -22.19
CA THR A 424 -30.21 32.71 -23.19
C THR A 424 -28.78 33.25 -23.25
N MET A 425 -27.96 32.99 -22.23
CA MET A 425 -26.54 33.36 -22.23
C MET A 425 -25.70 32.19 -22.73
N ALA A 426 -24.80 32.47 -23.68
CA ALA A 426 -23.84 31.46 -24.10
C ALA A 426 -22.88 31.18 -22.92
N PRO A 427 -22.44 29.93 -22.71
CA PRO A 427 -21.50 29.57 -21.64
C PRO A 427 -20.21 30.41 -21.64
N SER A 428 -19.80 30.93 -22.81
CA SER A 428 -18.65 31.82 -22.97
C SER A 428 -18.81 33.22 -22.36
N THR A 429 -20.03 33.60 -21.95
CA THR A 429 -20.35 34.92 -21.38
C THR A 429 -20.51 34.91 -19.86
N TRP A 430 -20.48 33.74 -19.24
CA TRP A 430 -20.58 33.61 -17.78
C TRP A 430 -19.32 34.17 -17.09
N PRO A 431 -19.48 34.90 -15.96
CA PRO A 431 -18.36 35.48 -15.22
C PRO A 431 -17.28 34.45 -14.86
N GLU A 432 -17.68 33.25 -14.43
CA GLU A 432 -16.78 32.16 -14.07
C GLU A 432 -16.00 31.64 -15.29
N CYS A 433 -16.66 31.47 -16.44
CA CYS A 433 -15.99 31.07 -17.68
C CYS A 433 -15.01 32.12 -18.19
N LYS A 434 -15.29 33.41 -17.95
CA LYS A 434 -14.39 34.51 -18.28
C LYS A 434 -13.17 34.51 -17.35
N GLU A 435 -13.39 34.38 -16.04
CA GLU A 435 -12.31 34.29 -15.05
C GLU A 435 -11.40 33.08 -15.31
N ILE A 436 -11.96 31.92 -15.62
CA ILE A 436 -11.22 30.68 -15.97
C ILE A 436 -10.38 30.88 -17.23
N ARG A 437 -10.94 31.52 -18.27
CA ARG A 437 -10.17 31.84 -19.49
C ARG A 437 -9.05 32.83 -19.22
N GLU A 438 -9.26 33.82 -18.35
CA GLU A 438 -8.24 34.80 -18.00
C GLU A 438 -7.14 34.18 -17.10
N LYS A 439 -7.52 33.31 -16.16
CA LYS A 439 -6.58 32.68 -15.21
C LYS A 439 -5.84 31.48 -15.77
N PHE A 440 -6.46 30.68 -16.65
CA PHE A 440 -5.92 29.40 -17.12
C PHE A 440 -5.62 29.37 -18.62
N GLY A 441 -6.24 30.27 -19.40
CA GLY A 441 -5.92 30.62 -20.78
C GLY A 441 -5.63 29.45 -21.72
N ILE A 442 -4.36 29.08 -21.79
CA ILE A 442 -3.82 28.15 -22.79
C ILE A 442 -4.08 26.69 -22.37
N PHE A 443 -4.15 26.37 -21.07
CA PHE A 443 -4.36 24.99 -20.59
C PHE A 443 -5.76 24.40 -20.91
N PHE A 444 -6.72 25.25 -21.32
CA PHE A 444 -8.08 24.85 -21.68
C PHE A 444 -8.31 24.73 -23.20
N LEU A 445 -7.28 25.01 -24.00
CA LEU A 445 -7.33 24.82 -25.44
C LEU A 445 -6.78 23.42 -25.73
N ASP A 446 -7.67 22.50 -26.13
CA ASP A 446 -7.34 21.09 -26.42
C ASP A 446 -6.21 20.94 -27.46
N GLU A 447 -6.02 21.93 -28.35
CA GLU A 447 -4.98 21.92 -29.39
C GLU A 447 -3.64 22.59 -28.97
N SER A 448 -3.51 23.08 -27.74
CA SER A 448 -2.38 23.96 -27.36
C SER A 448 -1.07 23.26 -27.02
N ASN A 449 -1.08 21.95 -26.74
CA ASN A 449 0.06 21.18 -26.19
C ASN A 449 0.75 21.84 -24.96
N ALA A 450 0.08 22.78 -24.29
CA ALA A 450 0.67 23.59 -23.21
C ALA A 450 1.12 22.74 -22.03
N ARG A 451 0.31 21.74 -21.69
CA ARG A 451 0.56 20.85 -20.58
C ARG A 451 1.76 19.93 -20.81
N GLU A 452 1.82 19.29 -21.97
CA GLU A 452 2.96 18.45 -22.35
C GLU A 452 4.26 19.26 -22.43
N THR A 453 4.16 20.49 -22.95
CA THR A 453 5.30 21.40 -23.04
C THR A 453 5.81 21.78 -21.65
N LEU A 454 4.92 22.12 -20.72
CA LEU A 454 5.31 22.43 -19.34
C LEU A 454 5.90 21.20 -18.63
N MET A 455 5.29 20.03 -18.78
CA MET A 455 5.79 18.79 -18.18
C MET A 455 7.22 18.48 -18.64
N ARG A 456 7.48 18.51 -19.96
CA ARG A 456 8.83 18.28 -20.51
C ARG A 456 9.87 19.26 -19.96
N MET A 457 9.49 20.51 -19.79
CA MET A 457 10.37 21.57 -19.26
C MET A 457 10.70 21.35 -17.78
N LEU A 458 9.70 21.00 -16.97
CA LEU A 458 9.87 20.71 -15.55
C LEU A 458 10.64 19.40 -15.32
N ASP A 459 10.32 18.34 -16.08
CA ASP A 459 11.00 17.04 -16.01
C ASP A 459 12.49 17.13 -16.37
N SER A 460 12.89 18.08 -17.22
CA SER A 460 14.29 18.31 -17.56
C SER A 460 15.10 18.98 -16.44
N ASN A 461 14.42 19.44 -15.38
CA ASN A 461 14.97 20.32 -14.34
C ASN A 461 14.65 19.85 -12.92
N LEU A 462 14.42 18.55 -12.74
CA LEU A 462 14.20 17.97 -11.43
C LEU A 462 15.43 18.19 -10.52
N GLU A 463 15.20 18.55 -9.26
CA GLU A 463 16.27 18.73 -8.26
C GLU A 463 16.94 17.42 -7.87
N VAL A 464 16.20 16.30 -7.99
CA VAL A 464 16.57 14.91 -7.69
C VAL A 464 17.30 14.72 -6.35
N GLU A 465 16.53 14.27 -5.35
CA GLU A 465 16.83 12.97 -4.73
C GLU A 465 15.71 12.02 -5.17
N TYR A 466 15.83 11.44 -6.37
CA TYR A 466 15.05 10.25 -6.71
C TYR A 466 15.59 9.11 -5.87
N ASN A 467 14.70 8.32 -5.32
CA ASN A 467 15.10 7.14 -4.57
C ASN A 467 15.58 6.08 -5.57
N GLU A 468 16.89 5.97 -5.75
CA GLU A 468 17.55 5.02 -6.65
C GLU A 468 16.96 3.61 -6.52
N GLY A 469 16.61 3.17 -5.31
CA GLY A 469 15.99 1.86 -5.08
C GLY A 469 14.63 1.69 -5.78
N ILE A 470 13.80 2.75 -5.85
CA ILE A 470 12.54 2.75 -6.61
C ILE A 470 12.81 2.64 -8.10
N GLU A 471 13.78 3.39 -8.62
CA GLU A 471 14.09 3.37 -10.05
C GLU A 471 14.50 1.96 -10.49
N GLN A 472 15.35 1.32 -9.69
CA GLN A 472 15.76 -0.06 -9.95
C GLN A 472 14.59 -1.05 -9.82
N LEU A 473 13.69 -0.87 -8.85
CA LEU A 473 12.47 -1.68 -8.73
C LEU A 473 11.49 -1.48 -9.88
N LEU A 474 11.41 -0.26 -10.44
CA LEU A 474 10.58 0.01 -11.62
C LEU A 474 11.11 -0.70 -12.88
N LYS A 475 12.36 -1.20 -12.89
CA LYS A 475 12.83 -2.09 -13.97
C LYS A 475 12.20 -3.48 -13.91
N ILE A 476 11.54 -3.84 -12.80
CA ILE A 476 10.83 -5.11 -12.62
C ILE A 476 9.38 -4.96 -13.08
N SER A 477 8.96 -5.76 -14.06
CA SER A 477 7.62 -5.68 -14.65
C SER A 477 6.51 -5.98 -13.62
N GLU A 478 6.76 -6.93 -12.73
CA GLU A 478 5.87 -7.37 -11.66
C GLU A 478 5.67 -6.27 -10.62
N PHE A 479 6.72 -5.51 -10.30
CA PHE A 479 6.63 -4.39 -9.36
C PHE A 479 5.78 -3.25 -9.95
N LYS A 480 5.95 -2.94 -11.24
CA LYS A 480 5.08 -1.98 -11.95
C LYS A 480 3.61 -2.41 -11.92
N ASN A 481 3.34 -3.68 -12.15
CA ASN A 481 1.97 -4.23 -12.11
C ASN A 481 1.37 -4.16 -10.71
N LEU A 482 2.15 -4.41 -9.65
CA LEU A 482 1.72 -4.23 -8.26
C LEU A 482 1.45 -2.77 -7.94
N LYS A 483 2.34 -1.85 -8.33
CA LYS A 483 2.13 -0.40 -8.19
C LYS A 483 0.80 0.00 -8.80
N ALA A 484 0.57 -0.36 -10.06
CA ALA A 484 -0.69 -0.05 -10.75
C ALA A 484 -1.90 -0.64 -10.01
N LEU A 485 -1.88 -1.93 -9.66
CA LEU A 485 -2.99 -2.59 -8.98
C LEU A 485 -3.36 -1.89 -7.67
N PHE A 486 -2.39 -1.69 -6.77
CA PHE A 486 -2.68 -1.17 -5.44
C PHE A 486 -3.08 0.31 -5.47
N LEU A 487 -2.48 1.11 -6.35
CA LEU A 487 -2.82 2.52 -6.49
C LEU A 487 -4.14 2.74 -7.24
N ASP A 488 -4.45 1.92 -8.24
CA ASP A 488 -5.75 1.96 -8.92
C ASP A 488 -6.88 1.56 -7.98
N ILE A 489 -6.69 0.47 -7.22
CA ILE A 489 -7.65 0.05 -6.18
C ILE A 489 -7.81 1.15 -5.12
N LEU A 490 -6.72 1.83 -4.74
CA LEU A 490 -6.74 2.92 -3.75
C LEU A 490 -7.68 4.06 -4.17
N ASN A 491 -7.70 4.36 -5.47
CA ASN A 491 -8.55 5.40 -6.05
C ASN A 491 -10.04 4.98 -6.12
N LEU A 492 -10.34 3.67 -6.05
CA LEU A 492 -11.72 3.18 -5.98
C LEU A 492 -12.32 3.27 -4.58
N PHE A 493 -11.48 3.26 -3.55
CA PHE A 493 -11.90 3.47 -2.16
C PHE A 493 -12.02 4.97 -1.87
N ASN A 494 -13.11 5.60 -2.33
CA ASN A 494 -13.50 6.98 -1.94
C ASN A 494 -14.61 6.99 -0.90
#